data_AF-A0A3D1D498-F1
#
_entry.id   AF-A0A3D1D498-F1
#
_cell.length_a   1.000
_cell.length_b   1.000
_cell.length_c   1.000
_cell.angle_alpha   90.00
_cell.angle_beta   90.00
_cell.angle_gamma   90.00
#
_symmetry.space_group_name_H-M   'P 1'
#
loop_
_entity.id
_entity.type
_entity.pdbx_description
1 polymer ?
#
loop_
_entity_poly.entity_id
_entity_poly.type
_entity_poly.pdbx_seq_one_letter_code
_entity_poly.pdbx_strand_id
1 'polypeptide(L)'
;LGDNIFYGAGFTSLLEKSVSLADEGTASVFGYWVNDPERYGVAEFDHTGKCVSIEEKPANPKSNYAVVGLYFYPNSVVEIAKGIKPSARGELEITSVNQAYLKRGQLAVQPLQRGFAWLDTGTHDSLSEASTFIEVIEKRQGLKVACLEEIAFKQGWIDTKTLLDDAKPMAKNDYGKYLMRLADESRKEHQAS
;
A
#
# COMPACT_ATOMS: atom_id res chain seq x y z
N LEU A 1 0.70 0.63 -7.29
CA LEU A 1 1.08 -0.30 -8.39
C LEU A 1 0.43 -1.64 -8.10
N GLY A 2 0.05 -2.42 -9.12
CA GLY A 2 -0.79 -3.62 -8.96
C GLY A 2 -0.05 -4.87 -8.45
N ASP A 3 1.28 -4.83 -8.45
CA ASP A 3 2.22 -5.89 -8.06
C ASP A 3 2.80 -5.69 -6.64
N ASN A 4 2.31 -4.68 -5.91
CA ASN A 4 2.78 -4.32 -4.58
C ASN A 4 1.83 -4.87 -3.50
N ILE A 5 2.37 -5.63 -2.55
CA ILE A 5 1.65 -6.16 -1.40
C ILE A 5 2.14 -5.47 -0.13
N PHE A 6 1.19 -4.99 0.68
CA PHE A 6 1.46 -4.32 1.96
C PHE A 6 0.77 -5.07 3.09
N TYR A 7 1.48 -5.30 4.19
CA TYR A 7 0.95 -5.90 5.40
C TYR A 7 1.57 -5.25 6.64
N GLY A 8 0.75 -4.90 7.62
CA GLY A 8 1.23 -4.32 8.87
C GLY A 8 0.09 -3.78 9.73
N ALA A 9 0.30 -3.79 11.04
CA ALA A 9 -0.65 -3.21 11.98
C ALA A 9 -0.73 -1.68 11.81
N GLY A 10 -1.94 -1.13 11.89
CA GLY A 10 -2.17 0.31 11.76
C GLY A 10 -2.09 0.86 10.33
N PHE A 11 -2.03 -0.02 9.31
CA PHE A 11 -1.97 0.42 7.91
C PHE A 11 -3.18 1.28 7.52
N THR A 12 -4.40 0.91 7.93
CA THR A 12 -5.62 1.68 7.64
C THR A 12 -5.52 3.13 8.09
N SER A 13 -5.12 3.39 9.33
CA SER A 13 -4.98 4.76 9.86
C SER A 13 -3.89 5.56 9.12
N LEU A 14 -2.84 4.88 8.64
CA LEU A 14 -1.81 5.49 7.82
C LEU A 14 -2.38 5.91 6.43
N LEU A 15 -3.22 5.08 5.83
CA LEU A 15 -3.90 5.39 4.56
C LEU A 15 -4.91 6.53 4.72
N GLU A 16 -5.74 6.51 5.77
CA GLU A 16 -6.70 7.57 6.07
C GLU A 16 -6.02 8.93 6.22
N LYS A 17 -4.92 8.99 6.99
CA LYS A 17 -4.10 10.19 7.12
C LYS A 17 -3.57 10.69 5.77
N SER A 18 -3.20 9.77 4.88
CA SER A 18 -2.65 10.08 3.56
C SER A 18 -3.70 10.67 2.62
N VAL A 19 -4.95 10.22 2.74
CA VAL A 19 -6.11 10.85 2.09
C VAL A 19 -6.30 12.28 2.61
N SER A 20 -6.33 12.48 3.93
CA SER A 20 -6.49 13.83 4.50
C SER A 20 -5.38 14.80 4.07
N LEU A 21 -4.13 14.35 4.01
CA LEU A 21 -3.01 15.17 3.50
C LEU A 21 -3.23 15.59 2.04
N ALA A 22 -3.74 14.69 1.20
CA ALA A 22 -4.02 15.00 -0.20
C ALA A 22 -5.13 16.05 -0.33
N ASP A 23 -6.18 15.97 0.50
CA ASP A 23 -7.25 16.96 0.57
C ASP A 23 -6.74 18.35 1.02
N GLU A 24 -5.73 18.36 1.89
CA GLU A 24 -5.03 19.58 2.36
C GLU A 24 -3.98 20.10 1.36
N GLY A 25 -3.83 19.48 0.19
CA GLY A 25 -2.91 19.92 -0.85
C GLY A 25 -1.47 19.40 -0.70
N THR A 26 -1.24 18.39 0.14
CA THR A 26 0.06 17.74 0.35
C THR A 26 0.05 16.32 -0.22
N ALA A 27 0.95 16.03 -1.16
CA ALA A 27 1.17 14.67 -1.63
C ALA A 27 1.81 13.83 -0.53
N SER A 28 1.51 12.53 -0.51
CA SER A 28 2.20 11.60 0.39
C SER A 28 2.62 10.31 -0.29
N VAL A 29 3.82 9.87 0.08
CA VAL A 29 4.46 8.65 -0.41
C VAL A 29 5.09 7.91 0.76
N PHE A 30 5.39 6.63 0.58
CA PHE A 30 5.87 5.79 1.67
C PHE A 30 7.32 5.34 1.44
N GLY A 31 8.16 5.52 2.45
CA GLY A 31 9.54 5.04 2.45
C GLY A 31 9.64 3.69 3.15
N TYR A 32 10.26 2.70 2.53
CA TYR A 32 10.52 1.38 3.13
C TYR A 32 12.02 1.09 3.09
N TRP A 33 12.54 0.55 4.19
CA TRP A 33 13.95 0.17 4.26
C TRP A 33 14.22 -1.09 3.43
N VAL A 34 15.09 -1.00 2.45
CA VAL A 34 15.52 -2.13 1.60
C VAL A 34 17.02 -2.33 1.63
N ASN A 35 17.47 -3.51 1.20
CA ASN A 35 18.90 -3.82 1.08
C ASN A 35 19.49 -3.39 -0.27
N ASP A 36 18.65 -3.26 -1.30
CA ASP A 36 18.99 -2.95 -2.70
C ASP A 36 18.29 -1.67 -3.21
N PRO A 37 18.52 -0.50 -2.57
CA PRO A 37 17.80 0.74 -2.86
C PRO A 37 18.00 1.28 -4.29
N GLU A 38 19.09 0.93 -4.98
CA GLU A 38 19.42 1.36 -6.35
C GLU A 38 18.38 0.94 -7.40
N ARG A 39 17.49 0.00 -7.06
CA ARG A 39 16.42 -0.47 -7.95
C ARG A 39 15.18 0.42 -7.96
N TYR A 40 15.08 1.36 -7.00
CA TYR A 40 13.87 2.12 -6.73
C TYR A 40 14.13 3.63 -6.73
N GLY A 41 13.07 4.43 -6.57
CA GLY A 41 13.20 5.82 -6.15
C GLY A 41 13.67 5.88 -4.70
N VAL A 42 14.80 6.53 -4.41
CA VAL A 42 15.39 6.57 -3.06
C VAL A 42 15.16 7.93 -2.42
N ALA A 43 14.56 7.94 -1.22
CA ALA A 43 14.31 9.15 -0.45
C ALA A 43 15.46 9.42 0.55
N GLU A 44 16.03 10.62 0.52
CA GLU A 44 17.01 11.09 1.50
C GLU A 44 16.30 11.90 2.58
N PHE A 45 16.70 11.69 3.84
CA PHE A 45 16.16 12.41 5.00
C PHE A 45 17.25 13.20 5.70
N ASP A 46 16.90 14.39 6.20
CA ASP A 46 17.78 15.15 7.09
C ASP A 46 17.78 14.59 8.53
N HIS A 47 18.59 15.19 9.40
CA HIS A 47 18.70 14.80 10.82
C HIS A 47 17.38 14.96 11.61
N THR A 48 16.41 15.71 11.10
CA THR A 48 15.09 15.90 11.71
C THR A 48 14.06 14.88 11.19
N GLY A 49 14.43 14.05 10.22
CA GLY A 49 13.56 13.07 9.58
C GLY A 49 12.70 13.67 8.45
N LYS A 50 13.04 14.87 7.95
CA LYS A 50 12.35 15.48 6.81
C LYS A 50 13.01 15.02 5.50
N CYS A 51 12.20 14.62 4.52
CA CYS A 51 12.70 14.28 3.20
C CYS A 51 13.29 15.52 2.50
N VAL A 52 14.52 15.41 2.00
CA VAL A 52 15.25 16.50 1.33
C VAL A 52 15.51 16.23 -0.14
N SER A 53 15.63 14.97 -0.56
CA SER A 53 15.77 14.60 -1.97
C SER A 53 15.11 13.25 -2.27
N ILE A 54 14.70 13.06 -3.53
CA ILE A 54 14.27 11.76 -4.06
C ILE A 54 14.95 11.58 -5.41
N GLU A 55 15.62 10.44 -5.61
CA GLU A 55 16.36 10.13 -6.83
C GLU A 55 15.86 8.81 -7.43
N GLU A 56 15.60 8.78 -8.73
CA GLU A 56 15.16 7.56 -9.43
C GLU A 56 16.39 6.67 -9.71
N LYS A 57 16.39 5.46 -9.16
CA LYS A 57 17.40 4.42 -9.40
C LYS A 57 18.85 4.95 -9.35
N PRO A 58 19.26 5.57 -8.23
CA PRO A 58 20.58 6.17 -8.13
C PRO A 58 21.66 5.09 -8.12
N ALA A 59 22.73 5.28 -8.90
CA ALA A 59 23.89 4.39 -8.87
C ALA A 59 24.62 4.41 -7.52
N ASN A 60 24.53 5.53 -6.78
CA ASN A 60 25.06 5.69 -5.43
C ASN A 60 23.93 6.20 -4.51
N PRO A 61 23.12 5.30 -3.95
CA PRO A 61 21.96 5.65 -3.14
C PRO A 61 22.36 6.42 -1.88
N LYS A 62 21.66 7.51 -1.59
CA LYS A 62 21.93 8.36 -0.40
C LYS A 62 21.31 7.82 0.89
N SER A 63 20.41 6.84 0.77
CA SER A 63 19.79 6.16 1.90
C SER A 63 19.30 4.76 1.46
N ASN A 64 18.86 3.96 2.42
CA ASN A 64 18.22 2.67 2.16
C ASN A 64 16.68 2.76 2.08
N TYR A 65 16.10 3.95 2.04
CA TYR A 65 14.65 4.13 1.99
C TYR A 65 14.17 4.22 0.54
N ALA A 66 13.64 3.10 0.04
CA ALA A 66 12.94 3.04 -1.23
C ALA A 66 11.53 3.64 -1.09
N VAL A 67 11.13 4.46 -2.05
CA VAL A 67 9.77 4.94 -2.22
C VAL A 67 8.96 3.83 -2.88
N VAL A 68 8.05 3.23 -2.11
CA VAL A 68 7.25 2.06 -2.54
C VAL A 68 6.09 2.46 -3.43
N GLY A 69 5.48 1.48 -4.10
CA GLY A 69 4.45 1.64 -5.12
C GLY A 69 3.06 2.12 -4.65
N LEU A 70 3.00 3.05 -3.69
CA LEU A 70 1.76 3.60 -3.14
C LEU A 70 1.88 5.11 -2.95
N TYR A 71 0.96 5.87 -3.56
CA TYR A 71 1.07 7.31 -3.68
C TYR A 71 -0.31 7.97 -3.52
N PHE A 72 -0.37 9.03 -2.74
CA PHE A 72 -1.54 9.88 -2.59
C PHE A 72 -1.19 11.27 -3.08
N TYR A 73 -2.03 11.85 -3.93
CA TYR A 73 -1.78 13.17 -4.49
C TYR A 73 -3.03 14.05 -4.44
N PRO A 74 -2.87 15.37 -4.22
CA PRO A 74 -3.89 16.35 -4.53
C PRO A 74 -4.21 16.37 -6.03
N ASN A 75 -5.36 16.93 -6.41
CA ASN A 75 -5.78 17.05 -7.82
C ASN A 75 -4.76 17.78 -8.72
N SER A 76 -3.88 18.61 -8.14
CA SER A 76 -2.79 19.27 -8.87
C SER A 76 -1.81 18.31 -9.56
N VAL A 77 -1.85 17.00 -9.25
CA VAL A 77 -1.03 15.96 -9.86
C VAL A 77 -1.25 15.87 -11.36
N VAL A 78 -2.47 16.14 -11.84
CA VAL A 78 -2.81 16.07 -13.27
C VAL A 78 -1.98 17.08 -14.06
N GLU A 79 -1.91 18.32 -13.58
CA GLU A 79 -1.12 19.38 -14.24
C GLU A 79 0.39 19.16 -14.08
N ILE A 80 0.83 18.63 -12.94
CA ILE A 80 2.24 18.25 -12.74
C ILE A 80 2.64 17.15 -13.73
N ALA A 81 1.81 16.09 -13.85
CA ALA A 81 2.06 14.95 -14.72
C ALA A 81 2.17 15.36 -16.20
N LYS A 82 1.29 16.26 -16.67
CA LYS A 82 1.35 16.82 -18.03
C LYS A 82 2.67 17.55 -18.33
N GLY A 83 3.33 18.10 -17.31
CA GLY A 83 4.60 18.82 -17.44
C GLY A 83 5.84 17.94 -17.34
N ILE A 84 5.70 16.65 -17.00
CA ILE A 84 6.84 15.73 -16.86
C ILE A 84 7.42 15.40 -18.24
N LYS A 85 8.76 15.41 -18.32
CA LYS A 85 9.51 15.01 -19.51
C LYS A 85 9.94 13.55 -19.38
N PRO A 86 10.00 12.80 -20.49
CA PRO A 86 10.57 11.46 -20.48
C PRO A 86 12.00 11.43 -19.92
N SER A 87 12.32 10.39 -19.17
CA SER A 87 13.66 10.14 -18.67
C SER A 87 14.61 9.64 -19.76
N ALA A 88 15.87 9.35 -19.41
CA ALA A 88 16.84 8.77 -20.33
C ALA A 88 16.39 7.42 -20.92
N ARG A 89 15.47 6.71 -20.25
CA ARG A 89 14.85 5.46 -20.73
C ARG A 89 13.54 5.67 -21.51
N GLY A 90 13.13 6.92 -21.73
CA GLY A 90 11.91 7.26 -22.48
C GLY A 90 10.61 7.10 -21.70
N GLU A 91 10.68 6.94 -20.37
CA GLU A 91 9.50 6.77 -19.50
C GLU A 91 9.14 8.08 -18.78
N LEU A 92 7.84 8.27 -18.50
CA LEU A 92 7.38 9.35 -17.61
C LEU A 92 7.47 8.87 -16.16
N GLU A 93 8.45 9.38 -15.42
CA GLU A 93 8.79 8.87 -14.10
C GLU A 93 7.85 9.41 -13.01
N ILE A 94 7.30 8.51 -12.20
CA ILE A 94 6.57 8.92 -10.98
C ILE A 94 7.48 9.68 -10.01
N THR A 95 8.77 9.36 -9.98
CA THR A 95 9.76 10.10 -9.19
C THR A 95 9.89 11.55 -9.62
N SER A 96 9.69 11.88 -10.90
CA SER A 96 9.65 13.29 -11.35
C SER A 96 8.42 14.03 -10.80
N VAL A 97 7.27 13.36 -10.68
CA VAL A 97 6.08 13.92 -10.01
C VAL A 97 6.37 14.15 -8.53
N ASN A 98 6.96 13.17 -7.83
CA ASN A 98 7.35 13.30 -6.43
C ASN A 98 8.31 14.47 -6.21
N GLN A 99 9.34 14.59 -7.04
CA GLN A 99 10.28 15.71 -7.00
C GLN A 99 9.60 17.07 -7.20
N ALA A 100 8.56 17.15 -8.04
CA ALA A 100 7.81 18.39 -8.24
C ALA A 100 7.06 18.82 -6.97
N TYR A 101 6.42 17.88 -6.26
CA TYR A 101 5.80 18.15 -4.96
C TYR A 101 6.84 18.47 -3.87
N LEU A 102 7.98 17.75 -3.86
CA LEU A 102 9.06 17.98 -2.91
C LEU A 102 9.62 19.41 -3.04
N LYS A 103 9.87 19.87 -4.27
CA LYS A 103 10.33 21.25 -4.57
C LYS A 103 9.35 22.32 -4.09
N ARG A 104 8.06 22.01 -4.02
CA ARG A 104 7.00 22.91 -3.52
C ARG A 104 6.85 22.85 -2.00
N GLY A 105 7.58 21.97 -1.30
CA GLY A 105 7.37 21.71 0.12
C GLY A 105 6.04 21.01 0.41
N GLN A 106 5.44 20.37 -0.59
CA GLN A 106 4.11 19.74 -0.53
C GLN A 106 4.21 18.21 -0.67
N LEU A 107 5.31 17.62 -0.19
CA LEU A 107 5.49 16.17 -0.17
C LEU A 107 5.79 15.69 1.25
N ALA A 108 4.92 14.82 1.78
CA ALA A 108 5.15 14.06 2.98
C ALA A 108 5.70 12.67 2.60
N VAL A 109 6.88 12.32 3.12
CA VAL A 109 7.41 10.95 2.99
C VAL A 109 7.22 10.24 4.32
N GLN A 110 6.36 9.22 4.33
CA GLN A 110 5.97 8.50 5.52
C GLN A 110 6.77 7.18 5.63
N PRO A 111 7.67 7.04 6.61
CA PRO A 111 8.45 5.81 6.76
C PRO A 111 7.56 4.68 7.28
N LEU A 112 7.51 3.57 6.54
CA LEU A 112 6.94 2.31 7.00
C LEU A 112 7.91 1.69 8.01
N GLN A 113 7.53 1.74 9.28
CA GLN A 113 8.36 1.30 10.39
C GLN A 113 8.54 -0.23 10.40
N ARG A 114 9.48 -0.70 11.22
CA ARG A 114 9.64 -2.12 11.50
C ARG A 114 8.31 -2.73 11.93
N GLY A 115 7.99 -3.91 11.39
CA GLY A 115 6.71 -4.58 11.57
C GLY A 115 5.78 -4.49 10.35
N PHE A 116 6.07 -3.58 9.41
CA PHE A 116 5.51 -3.63 8.07
C PHE A 116 6.28 -4.60 7.17
N ALA A 117 5.55 -5.35 6.37
CA ALA A 117 6.05 -6.07 5.22
C ALA A 117 5.58 -5.36 3.94
N TRP A 118 6.53 -5.02 3.09
CA TRP A 118 6.29 -4.63 1.71
C TRP A 118 6.93 -5.70 0.82
N LEU A 119 6.13 -6.26 -0.09
CA LEU A 119 6.55 -7.33 -0.98
C LEU A 119 6.28 -6.87 -2.41
N ASP A 120 7.34 -6.78 -3.22
CA ASP A 120 7.27 -6.54 -4.65
C ASP A 120 7.31 -7.88 -5.40
N THR A 121 6.30 -8.14 -6.24
CA THR A 121 6.12 -9.42 -6.94
C THR A 121 6.72 -9.45 -8.34
N GLY A 122 7.67 -8.55 -8.64
CA GLY A 122 8.31 -8.42 -9.96
C GLY A 122 9.20 -9.58 -10.42
N THR A 123 9.52 -10.56 -9.56
CA THR A 123 10.34 -11.74 -9.93
C THR A 123 9.70 -13.06 -9.49
N HIS A 124 10.11 -14.18 -10.07
CA HIS A 124 9.61 -15.50 -9.66
C HIS A 124 9.92 -15.80 -8.19
N ASP A 125 11.12 -15.48 -7.73
CA ASP A 125 11.53 -15.70 -6.34
C ASP A 125 10.72 -14.81 -5.40
N SER A 126 10.60 -13.51 -5.69
CA SER A 126 9.85 -12.58 -4.84
C SER A 126 8.34 -12.88 -4.80
N LEU A 127 7.77 -13.39 -5.89
CA LEU A 127 6.39 -13.90 -5.90
C LEU A 127 6.21 -15.13 -5.00
N SER A 128 7.17 -16.05 -5.02
CA SER A 128 7.16 -17.25 -4.17
C SER A 128 7.29 -16.90 -2.69
N GLU A 129 8.17 -15.96 -2.36
CA GLU A 129 8.34 -15.42 -1.00
C GLU A 129 7.06 -14.74 -0.51
N ALA A 130 6.43 -13.91 -1.35
CA ALA A 130 5.18 -13.25 -1.02
C ALA A 130 4.04 -14.25 -0.76
N SER A 131 3.95 -15.29 -1.60
CA SER A 131 2.96 -16.36 -1.44
C SER A 131 3.14 -17.10 -0.10
N THR A 132 4.38 -17.45 0.23
CA THR A 132 4.73 -18.12 1.49
C THR A 132 4.42 -17.24 2.69
N PHE A 133 4.73 -15.94 2.60
CA PHE A 133 4.46 -14.98 3.67
C PHE A 133 2.96 -14.91 3.99
N ILE A 134 2.11 -14.74 2.95
CA ILE A 134 0.65 -14.67 3.12
C ILE A 134 0.11 -15.99 3.68
N GLU A 135 0.56 -17.13 3.17
CA GLU A 135 0.14 -18.44 3.65
C GLU A 135 0.40 -18.62 5.16
N VAL A 136 1.60 -18.26 5.62
CA VAL A 136 1.97 -18.38 7.04
C VAL A 136 1.09 -17.50 7.91
N ILE A 137 0.86 -16.24 7.51
CA ILE A 137 0.02 -15.31 8.27
C ILE A 137 -1.43 -15.82 8.35
N GLU A 138 -2.03 -16.17 7.22
CA GLU A 138 -3.43 -16.62 7.19
C GLU A 138 -3.63 -17.90 8.00
N LYS A 139 -2.72 -18.88 7.88
CA LYS A 139 -2.82 -20.15 8.62
C LYS A 139 -2.68 -19.96 10.14
N ARG A 140 -1.85 -19.00 10.57
CA ARG A 140 -1.58 -18.78 12.00
C ARG A 140 -2.65 -17.93 12.68
N GLN A 141 -3.23 -16.96 11.97
CA GLN A 141 -4.25 -16.07 12.51
C GLN A 141 -5.67 -16.60 12.28
N GLY A 142 -5.88 -17.41 11.24
CA GLY A 142 -7.21 -17.83 10.80
C GLY A 142 -8.01 -16.70 10.13
N LEU A 143 -7.37 -15.56 9.86
CA LEU A 143 -7.91 -14.38 9.19
C LEU A 143 -7.27 -14.23 7.81
N LYS A 144 -7.98 -13.61 6.87
CA LYS A 144 -7.48 -13.38 5.51
C LYS A 144 -6.80 -12.04 5.36
N VAL A 145 -5.79 -11.99 4.50
CA VAL A 145 -5.16 -10.73 4.08
C VAL A 145 -5.77 -10.31 2.75
N ALA A 146 -6.19 -9.04 2.65
CA ALA A 146 -6.79 -8.46 1.43
C ALA A 146 -8.06 -9.19 0.90
N CYS A 147 -8.87 -9.78 1.79
CA CYS A 147 -10.19 -10.28 1.45
C CYS A 147 -11.16 -9.12 1.16
N LEU A 148 -11.53 -8.92 -0.10
CA LEU A 148 -12.28 -7.74 -0.54
C LEU A 148 -13.70 -7.71 0.03
N GLU A 149 -14.36 -8.86 0.09
CA GLU A 149 -15.71 -8.99 0.64
C GLU A 149 -15.74 -8.72 2.14
N GLU A 150 -14.71 -9.15 2.88
CA GLU A 150 -14.56 -8.80 4.30
C GLU A 150 -14.35 -7.29 4.48
N ILE A 151 -13.47 -6.68 3.69
CA ILE A 151 -13.22 -5.24 3.74
C ILE A 151 -14.53 -4.49 3.46
N ALA A 152 -15.23 -4.83 2.37
CA ALA A 152 -16.49 -4.20 2.00
C ALA A 152 -17.57 -4.38 3.07
N PHE A 153 -17.68 -5.57 3.66
CA PHE A 153 -18.62 -5.84 4.73
C PHE A 153 -18.32 -5.05 6.00
N LYS A 154 -17.06 -5.01 6.44
CA LYS A 154 -16.62 -4.23 7.61
C LYS A 154 -16.77 -2.72 7.43
N GLN A 155 -16.65 -2.23 6.18
CA GLN A 155 -16.90 -0.83 5.83
C GLN A 155 -18.39 -0.51 5.63
N GLY A 156 -19.27 -1.51 5.72
CA GLY A 156 -20.72 -1.33 5.51
C GLY A 156 -21.13 -1.08 4.07
N TRP A 157 -20.27 -1.39 3.09
CA TRP A 157 -20.57 -1.24 1.66
C TRP A 157 -21.49 -2.35 1.14
N ILE A 158 -21.44 -3.52 1.78
CA ILE A 158 -22.33 -4.66 1.51
C ILE A 158 -22.95 -5.15 2.80
N ASP A 159 -24.16 -5.70 2.71
CA ASP A 159 -24.85 -6.29 3.85
C ASP A 159 -24.53 -7.79 3.99
N THR A 160 -24.99 -8.39 5.10
CA THR A 160 -24.77 -9.83 5.37
C THR A 160 -25.38 -10.73 4.30
N LYS A 161 -26.47 -10.31 3.67
CA LYS A 161 -27.12 -11.09 2.60
C LYS A 161 -26.22 -11.13 1.37
N THR A 162 -25.70 -9.99 0.95
CA THR A 162 -24.77 -9.86 -0.19
C THR A 162 -23.50 -10.67 0.07
N LEU A 163 -22.90 -10.54 1.25
CA LEU A 163 -21.72 -11.34 1.64
C LEU A 163 -21.97 -12.85 1.53
N LEU A 164 -23.14 -13.33 1.96
CA LEU A 164 -23.50 -14.74 1.85
C LEU A 164 -23.80 -15.16 0.42
N ASP A 165 -24.44 -14.30 -0.38
CA ASP A 165 -24.70 -14.55 -1.78
C ASP A 165 -23.37 -14.71 -2.57
N ASP A 166 -22.36 -13.89 -2.26
CA ASP A 166 -20.99 -13.99 -2.82
C ASP A 166 -20.24 -15.23 -2.32
N ALA A 167 -20.46 -15.66 -1.07
CA ALA A 167 -19.81 -16.84 -0.52
C ALA A 167 -20.33 -18.17 -1.10
N LYS A 168 -21.60 -18.23 -1.53
CA LYS A 168 -22.28 -19.46 -1.98
C LYS A 168 -21.56 -20.20 -3.13
N PRO A 169 -21.15 -19.54 -4.24
CA PRO A 169 -20.43 -20.21 -5.31
C PRO A 169 -19.11 -20.84 -4.86
N MET A 170 -18.49 -20.28 -3.81
CA MET A 170 -17.19 -20.68 -3.29
C MET A 170 -17.28 -21.57 -2.03
N ALA A 171 -18.48 -21.94 -1.59
CA ALA A 171 -18.75 -22.63 -0.33
C ALA A 171 -17.93 -23.90 -0.10
N LYS A 172 -17.47 -24.54 -1.19
CA LYS A 172 -16.68 -25.77 -1.14
C LYS A 172 -15.21 -25.54 -0.80
N ASN A 173 -14.66 -24.35 -1.05
CA ASN A 173 -13.26 -24.01 -0.76
C ASN A 173 -13.13 -23.21 0.55
N ASP A 174 -11.90 -23.04 1.02
CA ASP A 174 -11.66 -22.39 2.31
C ASP A 174 -11.93 -20.87 2.29
N TYR A 175 -11.94 -20.25 1.11
CA TYR A 175 -12.34 -18.85 0.96
C TYR A 175 -13.83 -18.65 1.19
N GLY A 176 -14.69 -19.46 0.55
CA GLY A 176 -16.15 -19.39 0.77
C GLY A 176 -16.54 -19.73 2.21
N LYS A 177 -15.88 -20.74 2.82
CA LYS A 177 -16.10 -21.07 4.24
C LYS A 177 -15.72 -19.91 5.17
N TYR A 178 -14.63 -19.19 4.86
CA TYR A 178 -14.22 -18.01 5.61
C TYR A 178 -15.29 -16.91 5.58
N LEU A 179 -15.81 -16.58 4.40
CA LEU A 179 -16.86 -15.56 4.25
C LEU A 179 -18.15 -15.93 4.99
N MET A 180 -18.55 -17.20 4.94
CA MET A 180 -19.73 -17.69 5.68
C MET A 180 -19.55 -17.55 7.19
N ARG A 181 -18.35 -17.88 7.71
CA ARG A 181 -18.04 -17.72 9.14
C ARG A 181 -18.10 -16.25 9.57
N LEU A 182 -17.56 -15.34 8.75
CA LEU A 182 -17.60 -13.90 8.99
C LEU A 182 -19.05 -13.39 9.12
N ALA A 183 -19.94 -13.84 8.23
CA ALA A 183 -21.36 -13.49 8.27
C ALA A 183 -22.07 -13.99 9.54
N ASP A 184 -21.69 -15.16 10.06
CA ASP A 184 -22.28 -15.75 11.27
C ASP A 184 -21.76 -15.11 12.57
N GLU A 185 -20.47 -14.78 12.65
CA GLU A 185 -19.87 -14.10 13.81
C GLU A 185 -20.51 -12.71 14.02
N SER A 186 -20.69 -11.95 12.95
CA SER A 186 -21.33 -10.62 13.01
C SER A 186 -22.76 -10.67 13.57
N ARG A 187 -23.54 -11.70 13.24
CA ARG A 187 -24.90 -11.87 13.79
C ARG A 187 -24.89 -12.11 15.29
N LYS A 188 -23.90 -12.85 15.81
CA LYS A 188 -23.79 -13.15 17.24
C LYS A 188 -23.42 -11.91 18.03
N GLU A 189 -22.54 -11.07 17.51
CA GLU A 189 -22.19 -9.78 18.13
C GLU A 189 -23.40 -8.84 18.21
N HIS A 190 -24.20 -8.75 17.14
CA HIS A 190 -25.42 -7.93 17.12
C HIS A 190 -26.54 -8.45 18.03
N GLN A 191 -26.58 -9.76 18.33
CA GLN A 191 -27.55 -10.34 19.27
C GLN A 191 -27.11 -10.23 20.74
N ALA A 192 -25.83 -10.00 20.98
CA ALA A 192 -25.26 -9.85 22.32
C ALA A 192 -25.12 -8.37 22.76
N SER A 193 -25.43 -7.43 21.87
CA SER A 193 -25.42 -5.97 22.08
C SER A 193 -26.82 -5.44 22.33
#